data_AF-A0A358E1J0-F1
#
_entry.id   AF-A0A358E1J0-F1
#
_cell.length_a   1.000
_cell.length_b   1.000
_cell.length_c   1.000
_cell.angle_alpha   90.00
_cell.angle_beta   90.00
_cell.angle_gamma   90.00
#
_symmetry.space_group_name_H-M   'P 1'
#
loop_
_entity.id
_entity.type
_entity.pdbx_description
1 polymer ?
#
loop_
_entity_poly.entity_id
_entity_poly.type
_entity_poly.pdbx_seq_one_letter_code
_entity_poly.pdbx_strand_id
1 'polypeptide(L)' 'AQVSVIATYKGRRFHGIGLATDIVEAGVKALIFVLNNTYLADQIDQQKNQQERVAGV' A
#
# COMPACT_ATOMS: atom_id res chain seq x y z
N ALA A 1 11.42 13.15 -13.59
CA ALA A 1 11.86 12.76 -12.25
C ALA A 1 11.31 11.39 -11.85
N GLN A 2 12.07 10.62 -11.07
CA GLN A 2 11.60 9.39 -10.43
C GLN A 2 11.69 9.59 -8.91
N VAL A 3 10.62 9.26 -8.19
CA VAL A 3 10.54 9.38 -6.73
C VAL A 3 10.14 8.04 -6.12
N SER A 4 10.74 7.72 -4.99
CA SER A 4 10.49 6.50 -4.22
C SER A 4 10.04 6.88 -2.81
N VAL A 5 8.90 6.37 -2.37
CA VAL A 5 8.34 6.60 -1.03
C VAL A 5 8.19 5.26 -0.31
N ILE A 6 8.72 5.18 0.90
CA ILE A 6 8.56 4.01 1.77
C ILE A 6 7.85 4.45 3.04
N ALA A 7 6.70 3.85 3.34
CA ALA A 7 5.97 4.06 4.59
C ALA A 7 5.93 2.77 5.39
N THR A 8 5.87 2.90 6.72
CA THR A 8 5.66 1.77 7.62
C THR A 8 4.28 1.89 8.24
N TYR A 9 3.47 0.83 8.14
CA TYR A 9 2.11 0.79 8.69
C TYR A 9 1.80 -0.63 9.18
N LYS A 10 1.24 -0.74 10.39
CA LYS A 10 0.96 -2.03 11.06
C LYS A 10 2.16 -2.99 11.04
N GLY A 11 3.38 -2.47 11.25
CA GLY A 11 4.61 -3.27 11.24
C GLY A 11 5.07 -3.75 9.85
N ARG A 12 4.35 -3.41 8.77
CA ARG A 12 4.72 -3.74 7.38
C ARG A 12 5.25 -2.50 6.66
N ARG A 13 6.19 -2.70 5.73
CA ARG A 13 6.72 -1.62 4.88
C ARG A 13 6.02 -1.65 3.52
N PHE A 14 5.57 -0.49 3.08
CA PHE A 14 4.92 -0.28 1.79
C PHE A 14 5.78 0.65 0.96
N HIS A 15 6.10 0.20 -0.25
CA HIS A 15 6.94 0.94 -1.19
C HIS A 15 6.10 1.36 -2.39
N GLY A 16 6.16 2.65 -2.72
CA GLY A 16 5.56 3.21 -3.93
C GLY A 16 6.59 3.97 -4.74
N ILE A 17 6.45 3.90 -6.06
CA ILE A 17 7.33 4.55 -7.02
C ILE A 17 6.47 5.42 -7.92
N GLY A 18 6.87 6.68 -8.09
CA GLY A 18 6.23 7.62 -9.00
C GLY A 18 7.19 8.10 -10.07
N LEU A 19 6.72 8.11 -11.30
CA LEU A 19 7.43 8.61 -12.47
C LEU A 19 6.58 9.69 -13.14
N ALA A 20 7.15 10.87 -13.28
CA ALA A 20 6.55 12.00 -13.99
C ALA A 20 7.66 12.93 -14.47
N THR A 21 7.35 13.89 -15.34
CA THR A 21 8.31 14.95 -15.72
C THR A 21 8.62 15.82 -14.52
N ASP A 22 7.59 16.21 -13.77
CA ASP A 22 7.66 17.00 -12.55
C ASP A 22 7.93 16.13 -11.29
N ILE A 23 8.80 16.61 -10.40
CA ILE A 23 9.19 15.89 -9.17
C ILE A 23 8.08 15.86 -8.11
N VAL A 24 7.28 16.93 -8.02
CA VAL A 24 6.14 17.01 -7.10
C VAL A 24 5.06 16.03 -7.54
N GLU A 25 4.75 15.99 -8.84
CA GLU A 25 3.81 15.02 -9.40
C GLU A 25 4.30 13.58 -9.21
N ALA A 26 5.59 13.31 -9.44
CA ALA A 26 6.20 12.00 -9.18
C ALA A 26 6.08 11.63 -7.69
N GLY A 27 6.27 12.57 -6.77
CA GLY A 27 6.08 12.36 -5.33
C GLY A 27 4.64 11.98 -4.97
N VAL A 28 3.65 12.70 -5.51
CA VAL A 28 2.22 12.41 -5.29
C VAL A 28 1.88 11.01 -5.83
N LYS A 29 2.34 10.66 -7.03
CA LYS A 29 2.14 9.32 -7.60
C LYS A 29 2.73 8.22 -6.71
N ALA A 30 3.97 8.41 -6.23
CA ALA A 30 4.61 7.44 -5.33
C ALA A 30 3.79 7.24 -4.04
N LEU A 31 3.25 8.32 -3.47
CA LEU A 31 2.41 8.25 -2.28
C LEU A 31 1.08 7.53 -2.54
N ILE A 32 0.42 7.80 -3.67
CA ILE A 32 -0.82 7.09 -4.05
C ILE A 32 -0.58 5.57 -4.12
N PHE A 33 0.55 5.12 -4.68
CA PHE A 33 0.90 3.70 -4.69
C PHE A 33 1.04 3.11 -3.29
N VAL A 34 1.71 3.82 -2.37
CA VAL A 34 1.84 3.41 -0.98
C VAL A 34 0.46 3.27 -0.32
N LEU A 35 -0.41 4.27 -0.48
CA LEU A 35 -1.75 4.28 0.11
C LEU A 35 -2.62 3.14 -0.43
N ASN A 36 -2.62 2.93 -1.75
CA ASN A 36 -3.38 1.86 -2.38
C ASN A 36 -2.90 0.49 -1.90
N ASN A 37 -1.59 0.26 -1.86
CA ASN A 37 -1.04 -1.02 -1.41
C ASN A 37 -1.32 -1.26 0.09
N THR A 38 -1.28 -0.20 0.89
CA THR A 38 -1.64 -0.25 2.32
C THR A 38 -3.11 -0.64 2.50
N TYR A 39 -4.01 0.01 1.76
CA TYR A 39 -5.45 -0.28 1.79
C TYR A 39 -5.76 -1.72 1.34
N LEU A 40 -5.13 -2.17 0.24
CA LEU A 40 -5.29 -3.54 -0.24
C LEU A 40 -4.83 -4.57 0.79
N ALA A 41 -3.70 -4.33 1.48
CA ALA A 41 -3.23 -5.21 2.53
C ALA A 41 -4.21 -5.30 3.70
N ASP A 42 -4.83 -4.17 4.09
CA ASP A 42 -5.87 -4.16 5.12
C ASP A 42 -7.12 -4.95 4.72
N GLN A 43 -7.55 -4.84 3.46
CA GLN A 43 -8.68 -5.63 2.95
C GLN A 43 -8.37 -7.14 2.93
N ILE A 44 -7.16 -7.52 2.54
CA ILE A 44 -6.73 -8.93 2.54
C ILE A 44 -6.75 -9.49 3.96
N ASP A 45 -6.26 -8.74 4.94
CA ASP A 45 -6.26 -9.18 6.34
C ASP A 45 -7.69 -9.37 6.87
N GLN A 46 -8.63 -8.47 6.51
CA GLN A 46 -10.04 -8.61 6.86
C GLN A 46 -10.66 -9.88 6.26
N GLN A 47 -10.38 -10.16 4.98
CA GLN A 47 -10.90 -11.35 4.30
C GLN A 47 -10.33 -12.64 4.88
N LYS A 48 -9.02 -12.68 5.20
CA LYS A 48 -8.39 -13.84 5.85
C LYS A 48 -9.03 -14.13 7.21
N ASN A 49 -9.18 -13.11 8.05
CA ASN A 49 -9.84 -13.26 9.34
C ASN A 49 -11.28 -13.79 9.19
N GLN A 50 -11.99 -13.40 8.13
CA GLN A 50 -13.35 -13.89 7.89
C GLN A 50 -13.36 -15.34 7.41
N GLN A 51 -12.43 -15.75 6.54
CA GLN A 51 -12.28 -17.13 6.10
C GLN A 51 -11.89 -18.07 7.25
N GLU A 52 -10.94 -17.66 8.11
CA GLU A 52 -10.53 -18.45 9.28
C GLU A 52 -11.70 -18.69 10.25
N ARG A 53 -12.58 -17.70 10.42
CA ARG A 53 -13.78 -17.85 11.26
C ARG A 53 -14.82 -18.79 10.67
N VAL A 54 -14.91 -18.91 9.34
CA VAL A 54 -15.89 -19.77 8.65
C VAL A 54 -15.37 -21.20 8.49
N ALA A 55 -14.05 -21.39 8.34
CA ALA A 55 -13.44 -22.72 8.23
C ALA A 55 -13.24 -23.43 9.59
N GLY A 56 -13.41 -22.71 10.70
CA GLY A 56 -13.26 -23.23 12.06
C GLY A 56 -14.53 -23.83 12.70
N VAL A 57 -15.55 -24.19 11.91
CA VAL A 57 -16.78 -24.90 12.36
C VAL A 57 -16.88 -26.30 11.79
#